data_AF-A0A8C5NA10-F1
#
_entry.id   AF-A0A8C5NA10-F1
#
_cell.length_a   1.000
_cell.length_b   1.000
_cell.length_c   1.000
_cell.angle_alpha   90.00
_cell.angle_beta   90.00
_cell.angle_gamma   90.00
#
_symmetry.space_group_name_H-M   'P 1'
#
loop_
_entity.id
_entity.type
_entity.pdbx_description
1 polymer ?
#
loop_
_entity_poly.entity_id
_entity_poly.type
_entity_poly.pdbx_seq_one_letter_code
_entity_poly.pdbx_strand_id
1 'polypeptide(L)'
;MCIIFFKFDPRPASKNAYRLILAANRDELYNRPTKAADFWGNNDILSGLDLECGKEGGSWLGINRRGKLAAITNYMEGRPNPDAQGRGFLVSNYLMDKEQDSYSYLKKVSTESHLYNGFNLITAEFKAKQDIVCYYGNKGSPEPIRLNPVGIYGLSNCLLDTPWKKLLQGKRQFSSLVSDQTLSCDELVEELLNVLNNQELNTPDPLQESQGDGYTKSMLEALSAVRVQTPHYGTRTNTIILIDGDENVTFTERNMLDCDTSKWNTNSFQFKLQS
;
A
#
# COMPACT_ATOMS: atom_id res chain seq x y z
N MET A 1 11.09 3.06 1.75
CA MET A 1 10.21 2.86 2.90
C MET A 1 8.79 3.18 2.45
N CYS A 2 8.00 2.17 2.09
CA CYS A 2 6.65 2.35 1.51
C CYS A 2 5.70 3.22 2.35
N ILE A 3 4.72 3.86 1.71
CA ILE A 3 3.65 4.61 2.38
C ILE A 3 2.31 4.37 1.70
N ILE A 4 1.23 4.32 2.46
CA ILE A 4 -0.13 4.08 2.02
C ILE A 4 -1.05 5.06 2.75
N PHE A 5 -1.90 5.76 2.00
CA PHE A 5 -3.04 6.50 2.51
C PHE A 5 -4.30 5.85 1.97
N PHE A 6 -5.31 5.66 2.82
CA PHE A 6 -6.58 5.17 2.31
C PHE A 6 -7.77 5.70 3.11
N LYS A 7 -8.87 5.93 2.40
CA LYS A 7 -10.20 6.20 2.94
C LYS A 7 -11.06 4.97 2.69
N PHE A 8 -11.70 4.48 3.74
CA PHE A 8 -12.68 3.40 3.68
C PHE A 8 -14.03 3.91 4.17
N ASP A 9 -15.08 3.63 3.39
CA ASP A 9 -16.48 3.92 3.70
C ASP A 9 -17.38 2.87 3.03
N PRO A 10 -17.94 1.86 3.72
CA PRO A 10 -18.71 0.79 3.08
C PRO A 10 -20.05 1.27 2.53
N ARG A 11 -20.52 2.47 2.91
CA ARG A 11 -21.83 3.00 2.53
C ARG A 11 -21.71 4.49 2.24
N PRO A 12 -21.02 4.85 1.14
CA PRO A 12 -20.84 6.24 0.77
C PRO A 12 -22.20 6.92 0.54
N ALA A 13 -22.38 8.12 1.10
CA ALA A 13 -23.67 8.81 1.11
C ALA A 13 -24.07 9.46 -0.23
N SER A 14 -23.14 9.62 -1.18
CA SER A 14 -23.38 10.27 -2.47
C SER A 14 -23.10 9.33 -3.65
N LYS A 15 -23.78 9.57 -4.78
CA LYS A 15 -23.60 8.78 -6.02
C LYS A 15 -22.18 8.83 -6.59
N ASN A 16 -21.41 9.87 -6.27
CA ASN A 16 -20.02 10.03 -6.73
C ASN A 16 -19.00 9.62 -5.66
N ALA A 17 -19.44 8.99 -4.56
CA ALA A 17 -18.55 8.64 -3.47
C ALA A 17 -18.03 7.20 -3.57
N TYR A 18 -16.80 7.05 -3.10
CA TYR A 18 -16.03 5.83 -3.19
C TYR A 18 -16.14 4.99 -1.91
N ARG A 19 -16.26 3.67 -2.08
CA ARG A 19 -16.11 2.66 -1.03
C ARG A 19 -14.67 2.58 -0.51
N LEU A 20 -13.73 2.70 -1.44
CA LEU A 20 -12.30 2.75 -1.16
C LEU A 20 -11.64 3.82 -2.03
N ILE A 21 -10.81 4.64 -1.42
CA ILE A 21 -9.77 5.42 -2.10
C ILE A 21 -8.45 5.01 -1.46
N LEU A 22 -7.51 4.46 -2.22
CA LEU A 22 -6.20 4.05 -1.75
C LEU A 22 -5.12 4.66 -2.64
N ALA A 23 -4.10 5.25 -2.02
CA ALA A 23 -2.93 5.82 -2.68
C ALA A 23 -1.67 5.29 -2.00
N ALA A 24 -0.76 4.67 -2.73
CA ALA A 24 0.42 4.01 -2.18
C ALA A 24 1.70 4.28 -2.97
N ASN A 25 2.82 4.46 -2.26
CA ASN A 25 4.17 4.31 -2.83
C ASN A 25 4.79 2.98 -2.43
N ARG A 26 5.32 2.29 -3.44
CA ARG A 26 6.36 1.29 -3.23
C ARG A 26 7.72 1.94 -3.39
N ASP A 27 8.47 1.92 -2.31
CA ASP A 27 9.86 2.33 -2.31
C ASP A 27 10.78 1.13 -2.29
N GLU A 28 11.75 1.11 -3.19
CA GLU A 28 12.63 -0.04 -3.36
C GLU A 28 13.93 0.34 -4.08
N LEU A 29 14.93 -0.54 -4.02
CA LEU A 29 16.10 -0.50 -4.87
C LEU A 29 15.70 -0.37 -6.34
N TYR A 30 16.28 0.61 -7.04
CA TYR A 30 15.93 0.92 -8.42
C TYR A 30 16.15 -0.25 -9.37
N ASN A 31 17.22 -1.01 -9.14
CA ASN A 31 17.60 -2.18 -9.94
C ASN A 31 16.88 -3.48 -9.55
N ARG A 32 16.01 -3.51 -8.53
CA ARG A 32 15.27 -4.75 -8.19
C ARG A 32 14.31 -5.10 -9.34
N PRO A 33 14.42 -6.28 -9.96
CA PRO A 33 13.56 -6.62 -11.08
C PRO A 33 12.12 -6.81 -10.61
N THR A 34 11.17 -6.21 -11.32
CA THR A 34 9.73 -6.27 -11.02
C THR A 34 8.91 -6.23 -12.30
N LYS A 35 7.79 -6.95 -12.34
CA LYS A 35 6.77 -6.79 -13.38
C LYS A 35 5.79 -5.70 -12.94
N ALA A 36 5.50 -4.75 -13.84
CA ALA A 36 4.42 -3.78 -13.65
C ALA A 36 3.07 -4.50 -13.48
N ALA A 37 2.11 -3.81 -12.87
CA ALA A 37 0.77 -4.34 -12.66
C ALA A 37 0.13 -4.72 -13.99
N ASP A 38 -0.39 -5.93 -14.00
CA ASP A 38 -1.14 -6.52 -15.09
C ASP A 38 -2.02 -7.63 -14.50
N PHE A 39 -2.97 -8.13 -15.27
CA PHE A 39 -3.79 -9.24 -14.85
C PHE A 39 -3.03 -10.57 -14.93
N TRP A 40 -3.11 -11.37 -13.86
CA TRP A 40 -2.57 -12.73 -13.79
C TRP A 40 -3.51 -13.64 -12.98
N GLY A 41 -3.12 -14.90 -12.77
CA GLY A 41 -3.95 -15.86 -12.03
C GLY A 41 -5.28 -16.15 -12.73
N ASN A 42 -5.23 -16.48 -14.03
CA ASN A 42 -6.39 -16.62 -14.92
C ASN A 42 -7.18 -15.32 -15.13
N ASN A 43 -6.46 -14.20 -15.30
CA ASN A 43 -7.04 -12.87 -15.54
C ASN A 43 -7.93 -12.37 -14.39
N ASP A 44 -7.62 -12.77 -13.16
CA ASP A 44 -8.41 -12.47 -11.96
C ASP A 44 -7.73 -11.46 -11.05
N ILE A 45 -6.41 -11.51 -10.93
CA ILE A 45 -5.65 -10.70 -9.97
C ILE A 45 -4.90 -9.60 -10.74
N LEU A 46 -5.10 -8.35 -10.33
CA LEU A 46 -4.36 -7.19 -10.81
C LEU A 46 -3.36 -6.75 -9.75
N SER A 47 -2.07 -6.96 -10.02
CA SER A 47 -0.98 -6.52 -9.14
C SER A 47 0.35 -6.50 -9.88
N GLY A 48 1.29 -5.70 -9.42
CA GLY A 48 2.69 -5.89 -9.76
C GLY A 48 3.25 -7.17 -9.14
N LEU A 49 4.33 -7.70 -9.72
CA LEU A 49 5.02 -8.91 -9.22
C LEU A 49 6.50 -8.65 -9.02
N ASP A 50 7.04 -9.16 -7.92
CA ASP A 50 8.47 -9.24 -7.70
C ASP A 50 9.08 -10.30 -8.63
N LEU A 51 10.22 -9.97 -9.23
CA LEU A 51 10.98 -10.87 -10.11
C LEU A 51 12.39 -11.12 -9.55
N GLU A 52 12.69 -10.64 -8.35
CA GLU A 52 13.96 -10.94 -7.68
C GLU A 52 14.06 -12.43 -7.36
N CYS A 53 15.25 -12.99 -7.56
CA CYS A 53 15.54 -14.40 -7.32
C CYS A 53 15.16 -14.84 -5.90
N GLY A 54 14.33 -15.88 -5.77
CA GLY A 54 13.79 -16.38 -4.51
C GLY A 54 12.60 -15.58 -3.97
N LYS A 55 12.13 -14.56 -4.68
CA LYS A 55 10.98 -13.72 -4.34
C LYS A 55 9.94 -13.67 -5.47
N GLU A 56 10.16 -14.41 -6.56
CA GLU A 56 9.34 -14.38 -7.76
C GLU A 56 7.89 -14.75 -7.44
N GLY A 57 6.96 -13.92 -7.90
CA GLY A 57 5.53 -14.11 -7.62
C GLY A 57 5.05 -13.52 -6.30
N GLY A 58 5.94 -12.94 -5.49
CA GLY A 58 5.55 -12.04 -4.41
C GLY A 58 4.93 -10.75 -4.97
N SER A 59 4.06 -10.10 -4.19
CA SER A 59 3.48 -8.80 -4.54
C SER A 59 3.49 -7.84 -3.34
N TRP A 60 3.26 -6.56 -3.58
CA TRP A 60 3.21 -5.52 -2.54
C TRP A 60 1.82 -4.90 -2.35
N LEU A 61 1.04 -4.86 -3.42
CA LEU A 61 -0.31 -4.31 -3.46
C LEU A 61 -1.03 -4.93 -4.65
N GLY A 62 -2.27 -5.37 -4.44
CA GLY A 62 -3.10 -5.88 -5.51
C GLY A 62 -4.54 -6.05 -5.10
N ILE A 63 -5.39 -6.24 -6.12
CA ILE A 63 -6.81 -6.51 -5.98
C ILE A 63 -7.21 -7.59 -6.99
N ASN A 64 -8.12 -8.48 -6.61
CA ASN A 64 -8.72 -9.43 -7.54
C ASN A 64 -10.16 -9.03 -7.92
N ARG A 65 -10.69 -9.65 -8.98
CA ARG A 65 -12.05 -9.36 -9.46
C ARG A 65 -13.13 -9.69 -8.44
N ARG A 66 -12.88 -10.59 -7.50
CA ARG A 66 -13.80 -10.90 -6.38
C ARG A 66 -13.80 -9.87 -5.24
N GLY A 67 -13.04 -8.79 -5.38
CA GLY A 67 -12.96 -7.72 -4.38
C GLY A 67 -12.05 -8.02 -3.20
N LYS A 68 -11.17 -9.04 -3.26
CA LYS A 68 -10.08 -9.17 -2.28
C LYS A 68 -8.96 -8.21 -2.64
N LEU A 69 -8.53 -7.41 -1.68
CA LEU A 69 -7.39 -6.51 -1.80
C LEU A 69 -6.39 -6.79 -0.68
N ALA A 70 -5.10 -6.76 -0.99
CA ALA A 70 -4.05 -6.81 0.03
C ALA A 70 -2.93 -5.84 -0.27
N ALA A 71 -2.35 -5.28 0.79
CA ALA A 71 -1.25 -4.33 0.72
C ALA A 71 -0.28 -4.56 1.87
N ILE A 72 1.02 -4.45 1.60
CA ILE A 72 2.06 -4.65 2.61
C ILE A 72 3.04 -3.49 2.65
N THR A 73 3.43 -3.09 3.86
CA THR A 73 4.60 -2.23 4.08
C THR A 73 5.60 -2.94 4.98
N ASN A 74 6.90 -2.74 4.73
CA ASN A 74 7.93 -3.19 5.66
C ASN A 74 7.85 -2.34 6.94
N TYR A 75 8.14 -2.93 8.09
CA TYR A 75 8.45 -2.17 9.30
C TYR A 75 9.93 -1.77 9.26
N MET A 76 10.25 -0.53 9.63
CA MET A 76 11.61 0.00 9.65
C MET A 76 12.37 -0.62 10.82
N GLU A 77 13.45 -1.32 10.50
CA GLU A 77 14.36 -1.97 11.46
C GLU A 77 15.78 -1.82 10.94
N GLY A 78 16.73 -1.42 11.80
CA GLY A 78 18.14 -1.26 11.39
C GLY A 78 18.87 -2.55 11.10
N ARG A 79 18.38 -3.69 11.62
CA ARG A 79 19.05 -5.00 11.53
C ARG A 79 18.05 -6.10 11.17
N PRO A 80 17.64 -6.20 9.90
CA PRO A 80 16.76 -7.27 9.46
C PRO A 80 17.48 -8.63 9.51
N ASN A 81 16.74 -9.70 9.82
CA ASN A 81 17.20 -11.07 9.72
C ASN A 81 17.33 -11.48 8.24
N PRO A 82 18.52 -11.82 7.74
CA PRO A 82 18.72 -12.21 6.33
C PRO A 82 18.03 -13.53 5.97
N ASP A 83 17.80 -14.41 6.94
CA ASP A 83 17.21 -15.74 6.73
C ASP A 83 15.67 -15.73 6.82
N ALA A 84 15.06 -14.57 7.09
CA ALA A 84 13.61 -14.44 7.19
C ALA A 84 12.92 -14.61 5.82
N GLN A 85 11.69 -15.12 5.85
CA GLN A 85 10.91 -15.35 4.65
C GLN A 85 10.54 -14.04 3.94
N GLY A 86 10.36 -14.14 2.61
CA GLY A 86 9.87 -13.02 1.80
C GLY A 86 8.42 -12.69 2.15
N ARG A 87 8.16 -11.41 2.43
CA ARG A 87 6.82 -10.94 2.83
C ARG A 87 5.86 -10.76 1.66
N GLY A 88 6.36 -10.65 0.43
CA GLY A 88 5.52 -10.41 -0.75
C GLY A 88 4.54 -11.55 -1.04
N PHE A 89 4.86 -12.77 -0.62
CA PHE A 89 3.95 -13.92 -0.75
C PHE A 89 2.73 -13.80 0.16
N LEU A 90 2.80 -13.04 1.26
CA LEU A 90 1.62 -12.79 2.10
C LEU A 90 0.51 -12.05 1.33
N VAL A 91 0.88 -11.22 0.35
CA VAL A 91 -0.07 -10.52 -0.52
C VAL A 91 -0.60 -11.46 -1.60
N SER A 92 0.27 -12.09 -2.38
CA SER A 92 -0.16 -12.93 -3.49
C SER A 92 -0.94 -14.16 -3.05
N ASN A 93 -0.55 -14.80 -1.93
CA ASN A 93 -1.31 -15.92 -1.38
C ASN A 93 -2.74 -15.54 -0.99
N TYR A 94 -2.94 -14.39 -0.35
CA TYR A 94 -4.29 -13.91 -0.01
C TYR A 94 -5.14 -13.64 -1.25
N LEU A 95 -4.54 -13.02 -2.28
CA LEU A 95 -5.25 -12.68 -3.52
C LEU A 95 -5.64 -13.94 -4.33
N MET A 96 -4.81 -14.98 -4.29
CA MET A 96 -5.08 -16.28 -4.92
C MET A 96 -6.09 -17.12 -4.14
N ASP A 97 -6.16 -16.94 -2.82
CA ASP A 97 -7.09 -17.67 -1.96
C ASP A 97 -8.55 -17.32 -2.30
N LYS A 98 -9.39 -18.33 -2.49
CA LYS A 98 -10.81 -18.18 -2.83
C LYS A 98 -11.74 -18.27 -1.64
N GLU A 99 -11.31 -18.86 -0.54
CA GLU A 99 -12.17 -19.31 0.55
C GLU A 99 -11.94 -18.51 1.83
N GLN A 100 -10.69 -18.20 2.17
CA GLN A 100 -10.34 -17.60 3.45
C GLN A 100 -10.70 -16.11 3.48
N ASP A 101 -11.46 -15.70 4.50
CA ASP A 101 -11.80 -14.28 4.73
C ASP A 101 -10.59 -13.47 5.23
N SER A 102 -10.69 -12.13 5.11
CA SER A 102 -9.65 -11.18 5.52
C SER A 102 -9.13 -11.41 6.95
N TYR A 103 -10.04 -11.55 7.92
CA TYR A 103 -9.64 -11.63 9.32
C TYR A 103 -8.99 -12.99 9.62
N SER A 104 -9.58 -14.08 9.14
CA SER A 104 -9.05 -15.43 9.31
C SER A 104 -7.67 -15.59 8.66
N TYR A 105 -7.45 -14.97 7.50
CA TYR A 105 -6.13 -14.95 6.85
C TYR A 105 -5.09 -14.26 7.73
N LEU A 106 -5.37 -13.05 8.22
CA LEU A 106 -4.43 -12.34 9.09
C LEU A 106 -4.19 -13.07 10.41
N LYS A 107 -5.21 -13.75 10.96
CA LYS A 107 -5.08 -14.56 12.16
C LYS A 107 -4.15 -15.76 11.95
N LYS A 108 -4.22 -16.40 10.77
CA LYS A 108 -3.23 -17.43 10.40
C LYS A 108 -1.83 -16.83 10.32
N VAL A 109 -1.67 -15.72 9.59
CA VAL A 109 -0.39 -15.03 9.45
C VAL A 109 0.21 -14.62 10.80
N SER A 110 -0.62 -14.22 11.78
CA SER A 110 -0.11 -13.83 13.10
C SER A 110 0.53 -14.99 13.87
N THR A 111 0.05 -16.23 13.68
CA THR A 111 0.67 -17.43 14.28
C THR A 111 2.04 -17.77 13.68
N GLU A 112 2.26 -17.38 12.42
CA GLU A 112 3.49 -17.61 11.65
C GLU A 112 4.40 -16.36 11.61
N SER A 113 4.05 -15.32 12.37
CA SER A 113 4.67 -13.99 12.29
C SER A 113 6.18 -13.96 12.56
N HIS A 114 6.68 -14.93 13.34
CA HIS A 114 8.08 -15.11 13.69
C HIS A 114 8.97 -15.51 12.50
N LEU A 115 8.38 -15.98 11.39
CA LEU A 115 9.11 -16.35 10.17
C LEU A 115 9.56 -15.14 9.34
N TYR A 116 9.07 -13.94 9.65
CA TYR A 116 9.24 -12.75 8.83
C TYR A 116 9.94 -11.62 9.59
N ASN A 117 10.72 -10.80 8.87
CA ASN A 117 11.11 -9.47 9.34
C ASN A 117 9.87 -8.59 9.56
N GLY A 118 10.01 -7.48 10.28
CA GLY A 118 8.90 -6.60 10.63
C GLY A 118 8.08 -6.13 9.42
N PHE A 119 6.75 -6.17 9.53
CA PHE A 119 5.84 -5.81 8.44
C PHE A 119 4.48 -5.36 8.97
N ASN A 120 3.73 -4.74 8.07
CA ASN A 120 2.33 -4.41 8.21
C ASN A 120 1.56 -4.96 7.02
N LEU A 121 0.48 -5.66 7.26
CA LEU A 121 -0.37 -6.25 6.23
C LEU A 121 -1.81 -5.75 6.39
N ILE A 122 -2.35 -5.20 5.30
CA ILE A 122 -3.76 -4.86 5.16
C ILE A 122 -4.38 -5.92 4.25
N THR A 123 -5.53 -6.45 4.67
CA THR A 123 -6.39 -7.29 3.83
C THR A 123 -7.78 -6.70 3.81
N ALA A 124 -8.44 -6.71 2.67
CA ALA A 124 -9.80 -6.27 2.53
C ALA A 124 -10.62 -7.21 1.66
N GLU A 125 -11.94 -7.17 1.86
CA GLU A 125 -12.96 -7.80 1.05
C GLU A 125 -14.05 -6.79 0.75
N PHE A 126 -14.29 -6.53 -0.53
CA PHE A 126 -15.36 -5.69 -1.03
C PHE A 126 -16.43 -6.58 -1.66
N LYS A 127 -17.54 -6.80 -0.95
CA LYS A 127 -18.61 -7.72 -1.37
C LYS A 127 -19.95 -7.03 -1.29
N ALA A 128 -20.92 -7.49 -2.08
CA ALA A 128 -22.28 -6.91 -2.12
C ALA A 128 -22.97 -6.76 -0.75
N LYS A 129 -22.62 -7.60 0.24
CA LYS A 129 -23.27 -7.60 1.56
C LYS A 129 -22.49 -6.87 2.66
N GLN A 130 -21.16 -6.89 2.59
CA GLN A 130 -20.33 -6.34 3.66
C GLN A 130 -18.90 -6.11 3.16
N ASP A 131 -18.43 -4.89 3.37
CA ASP A 131 -17.02 -4.56 3.19
C ASP A 131 -16.28 -4.68 4.51
N ILE A 132 -15.10 -5.28 4.45
CA ILE A 132 -14.25 -5.50 5.60
C ILE A 132 -12.84 -5.07 5.20
N VAL A 133 -12.20 -4.28 6.07
CA VAL A 133 -10.77 -4.01 6.01
C VAL A 133 -10.16 -4.42 7.34
N CYS A 134 -9.13 -5.25 7.30
CA CYS A 134 -8.39 -5.71 8.47
C CYS A 134 -6.93 -5.27 8.37
N TYR A 135 -6.29 -5.13 9.53
CA TYR A 135 -4.89 -4.77 9.66
C TYR A 135 -4.19 -5.68 10.66
N TYR A 136 -2.95 -6.02 10.35
CA TYR A 136 -2.03 -6.69 11.26
C TYR A 136 -0.60 -6.16 11.07
N GLY A 137 0.09 -5.87 12.17
CA GLY A 137 1.52 -5.56 12.17
C GLY A 137 2.25 -6.45 13.15
N ASN A 138 3.24 -7.22 12.69
CA ASN A 138 3.91 -8.24 13.51
C ASN A 138 4.86 -7.67 14.59
N LYS A 139 5.03 -6.35 14.64
CA LYS A 139 5.74 -5.61 15.70
C LYS A 139 4.78 -4.90 16.67
N GLY A 140 3.48 -5.06 16.48
CA GLY A 140 2.42 -4.48 17.31
C GLY A 140 1.71 -5.54 18.14
N SER A 141 0.38 -5.41 18.25
CA SER A 141 -0.47 -6.38 18.94
C SER A 141 -0.39 -7.78 18.32
N PRO A 142 -0.49 -8.85 19.14
CA PRO A 142 -0.43 -10.23 18.62
C PRO A 142 -1.64 -10.60 17.75
N GLU A 143 -2.74 -9.87 17.91
CA GLU A 143 -4.01 -10.12 17.23
C GLU A 143 -4.25 -9.11 16.09
N PRO A 144 -4.78 -9.57 14.93
CA PRO A 144 -5.26 -8.67 13.90
C PRO A 144 -6.50 -7.90 14.36
N ILE A 145 -6.71 -6.73 13.77
CA ILE A 145 -7.87 -5.87 14.05
C ILE A 145 -8.70 -5.65 12.79
N ARG A 146 -10.02 -5.47 12.98
CA ARG A 146 -10.91 -4.93 11.95
C ARG A 146 -10.89 -3.41 12.06
N LEU A 147 -10.68 -2.73 10.95
CA LEU A 147 -10.68 -1.27 10.91
C LEU A 147 -12.12 -0.75 10.98
N ASN A 148 -12.27 0.46 11.51
CA ASN A 148 -13.58 1.11 11.56
C ASN A 148 -14.05 1.41 10.13
N PRO A 149 -15.35 1.18 9.84
CA PRO A 149 -15.90 1.29 8.49
C PRO A 149 -15.87 2.70 7.91
N VAL A 150 -15.86 3.75 8.73
CA VAL A 150 -15.74 5.13 8.24
C VAL A 150 -14.45 5.71 8.79
N GLY A 151 -13.40 5.76 7.96
CA GLY A 151 -12.09 6.20 8.42
C GLY A 151 -11.12 6.54 7.31
N ILE A 152 -10.20 7.45 7.66
CA ILE A 152 -9.02 7.76 6.87
C ILE A 152 -7.80 7.30 7.66
N TYR A 153 -6.96 6.50 7.02
CA TYR A 153 -5.83 5.81 7.63
C TYR A 153 -4.55 6.13 6.87
N GLY A 154 -3.44 6.15 7.61
CA GLY A 154 -2.10 6.26 7.06
C GLY A 154 -1.24 5.10 7.56
N LEU A 155 -0.48 4.50 6.66
CA LEU A 155 0.49 3.46 6.99
C LEU A 155 1.81 3.76 6.30
N SER A 156 2.89 3.88 7.06
CA SER A 156 4.25 3.89 6.52
C SER A 156 5.01 2.67 7.04
N ASN A 157 6.23 2.84 7.52
CA ASN A 157 7.10 1.76 7.96
C ASN A 157 7.18 1.64 9.48
N CYS A 158 6.12 2.06 10.16
CA CYS A 158 5.84 1.70 11.55
C CYS A 158 4.43 1.11 11.61
N LEU A 159 3.84 1.00 12.80
CA LEU A 159 2.47 0.54 12.98
C LEU A 159 1.47 1.56 12.39
N LEU A 160 0.26 1.09 12.12
CA LEU A 160 -0.83 1.90 11.56
C LEU A 160 -1.01 3.22 12.32
N ASP A 161 -1.13 4.32 11.58
CA ASP A 161 -1.32 5.68 12.10
C ASP A 161 -0.23 6.18 13.08
N THR A 162 0.95 5.54 13.11
CA THR A 162 2.10 6.09 13.84
C THR A 162 2.43 7.49 13.33
N PRO A 163 2.50 8.52 14.20
CA PRO A 163 2.49 9.92 13.80
C PRO A 163 3.86 10.44 13.33
N TRP A 164 4.51 9.74 12.40
CA TRP A 164 5.65 10.28 11.67
C TRP A 164 5.21 11.54 10.91
N LYS A 165 6.04 12.58 10.91
CA LYS A 165 5.72 13.89 10.33
C LYS A 165 5.30 13.77 8.86
N LYS A 166 6.01 12.95 8.09
CA LYS A 166 5.68 12.66 6.68
C LYS A 166 4.30 12.03 6.50
N LEU A 167 3.92 11.13 7.43
CA LEU A 167 2.63 10.47 7.41
C LEU A 167 1.54 11.47 7.75
N LEU A 168 1.73 12.31 8.78
CA LEU A 168 0.78 13.35 9.14
C LEU A 168 0.58 14.38 8.03
N GLN A 169 1.66 14.82 7.37
CA GLN A 169 1.57 15.76 6.25
C GLN A 169 0.85 15.15 5.06
N GLY A 170 1.27 13.98 4.59
CA GLY A 170 0.63 13.30 3.46
C GLY A 170 -0.82 12.93 3.75
N LYS A 171 -1.14 12.46 4.97
CA LYS A 171 -2.50 12.15 5.41
C LYS A 171 -3.39 13.39 5.44
N ARG A 172 -2.87 14.58 5.81
CA ARG A 172 -3.60 15.85 5.74
C ARG A 172 -3.95 16.22 4.30
N GLN A 173 -2.97 16.18 3.39
CA GLN A 173 -3.20 16.47 1.96
C GLN A 173 -4.20 15.49 1.34
N PHE A 174 -4.00 14.19 1.57
CA PHE A 174 -4.93 13.14 1.17
C PHE A 174 -6.35 13.38 1.70
N SER A 175 -6.49 13.69 3.00
CA SER A 175 -7.80 13.91 3.64
C SER A 175 -8.56 15.08 3.03
N SER A 176 -7.85 16.15 2.66
CA SER A 176 -8.44 17.31 1.98
C SER A 176 -9.03 16.92 0.62
N LEU A 177 -8.26 16.16 -0.19
CA LEU A 177 -8.67 15.74 -1.53
C LEU A 177 -9.87 14.79 -1.50
N VAL A 178 -9.85 13.77 -0.63
CA VAL A 178 -10.94 12.78 -0.57
C VAL A 178 -12.24 13.31 0.04
N SER A 179 -12.19 14.51 0.62
CA SER A 179 -13.36 15.24 1.12
C SER A 179 -13.96 16.17 0.06
N ASP A 180 -13.21 16.46 -1.01
CA ASP A 180 -13.67 17.28 -2.12
C ASP A 180 -14.51 16.44 -3.08
N GLN A 181 -15.82 16.74 -3.13
CA GLN A 181 -16.78 16.05 -3.99
C GLN A 181 -16.88 16.67 -5.39
N THR A 182 -16.12 17.73 -5.67
CA THR A 182 -16.14 18.42 -6.97
C THR A 182 -15.19 17.81 -7.99
N LEU A 183 -14.18 17.07 -7.53
CA LEU A 183 -13.20 16.41 -8.39
C LEU A 183 -13.84 15.27 -9.18
N SER A 184 -13.55 15.22 -10.48
CA SER A 184 -13.78 14.03 -11.30
C SER A 184 -12.85 12.88 -10.88
N CYS A 185 -13.12 11.66 -11.39
CA CYS A 185 -12.27 10.50 -11.13
C CYS A 185 -10.83 10.74 -11.59
N ASP A 186 -10.64 11.31 -12.78
CA ASP A 186 -9.30 11.54 -13.35
C ASP A 186 -8.55 12.63 -12.58
N GLU A 187 -9.20 13.74 -12.25
CA GLU A 187 -8.61 14.80 -11.40
C GLU A 187 -8.23 14.28 -10.01
N LEU A 188 -9.09 13.44 -9.40
CA LEU A 188 -8.77 12.81 -8.12
C LEU A 188 -7.53 11.91 -8.23
N VAL A 189 -7.41 11.11 -9.29
CA VAL A 189 -6.22 10.28 -9.52
C VAL A 189 -4.97 11.14 -9.67
N GLU A 190 -5.03 12.21 -10.45
CA GLU A 190 -3.90 13.14 -10.66
C GLU A 190 -3.47 13.81 -9.33
N GLU A 191 -4.42 14.30 -8.55
CA GLU A 191 -4.13 14.94 -7.26
C GLU A 191 -3.58 13.95 -6.23
N LEU A 192 -4.08 12.71 -6.21
CA LEU A 192 -3.50 11.66 -5.36
C LEU A 192 -2.08 11.31 -5.80
N LEU A 193 -1.79 11.29 -7.11
CA LEU A 193 -0.43 11.14 -7.62
C LEU A 193 0.47 12.31 -7.22
N ASN A 194 -0.05 13.55 -7.16
CA ASN A 194 0.68 14.72 -6.68
C ASN A 194 1.07 14.55 -5.20
N VAL A 195 0.14 14.10 -4.34
CA VAL A 195 0.44 13.77 -2.93
C VAL A 195 1.54 12.72 -2.83
N LEU A 196 1.43 11.65 -3.60
CA LEU A 196 2.42 10.56 -3.61
C LEU A 196 3.79 10.99 -4.17
N ASN A 197 3.85 12.07 -4.95
CA ASN A 197 5.07 12.61 -5.51
C ASN A 197 5.69 13.77 -4.69
N ASN A 198 5.13 14.08 -3.52
CA ASN A 198 5.65 15.13 -2.64
C ASN A 198 7.05 14.78 -2.09
N GLN A 199 8.04 15.64 -2.40
CA GLN A 199 9.45 15.49 -2.01
C GLN A 199 9.82 16.28 -0.74
N GLU A 200 8.85 16.92 -0.08
CA GLU A 200 9.10 17.69 1.13
C GLU A 200 9.70 16.81 2.24
N LEU A 201 10.88 17.21 2.71
CA LEU A 201 11.56 16.54 3.80
C LEU A 201 10.89 16.92 5.12
N ASN A 202 10.57 15.90 5.92
CA ASN A 202 9.86 16.07 7.18
C ASN A 202 10.78 15.93 8.40
N THR A 203 12.06 16.28 8.26
CA THR A 203 13.06 16.23 9.33
C THR A 203 13.19 17.54 10.10
N PRO A 204 13.57 17.50 11.39
CA PRO A 204 13.82 16.31 12.19
C PRO A 204 12.51 15.58 12.54
N ASP A 205 12.53 14.26 12.62
CA ASP A 205 11.38 13.44 13.06
C ASP A 205 11.85 12.45 14.14
N PRO A 206 11.75 12.81 15.43
CA PRO A 206 12.28 12.00 16.51
C PRO A 206 11.72 10.57 16.58
N LEU A 207 10.47 10.36 16.14
CA LEU A 207 9.85 9.02 16.13
C LEU A 207 10.44 8.15 15.02
N GLN A 208 10.63 8.72 13.83
CA GLN A 208 11.29 8.02 12.73
C GLN A 208 12.76 7.77 13.04
N GLU A 209 13.47 8.77 13.58
CA GLU A 209 14.89 8.69 13.92
C GLU A 209 15.16 7.65 15.00
N SER A 210 14.32 7.57 16.04
CA SER A 210 14.44 6.59 17.11
C SER A 210 14.22 5.15 16.62
N GLN A 211 13.23 4.92 15.76
CA GLN A 211 12.98 3.59 15.19
C GLN A 211 14.03 3.19 14.15
N GLY A 212 14.55 4.18 13.42
CA GLY A 212 15.56 4.03 12.39
C GLY A 212 16.99 3.88 12.91
N ASP A 213 17.18 3.45 14.16
CA ASP A 213 18.52 3.12 14.67
C ASP A 213 19.23 2.14 13.71
N GLY A 214 20.48 2.41 13.37
CA GLY A 214 21.25 1.70 12.35
C GLY A 214 21.21 2.29 10.94
N TYR A 215 20.32 3.23 10.64
CA TYR A 215 20.36 4.00 9.39
C TYR A 215 21.27 5.23 9.52
N THR A 216 21.88 5.66 8.41
CA THR A 216 22.61 6.93 8.39
C THR A 216 21.65 8.11 8.48
N LYS A 217 22.12 9.25 9.01
CA LYS A 217 21.33 10.48 9.06
C LYS A 217 20.79 10.90 7.68
N SER A 218 21.64 10.84 6.65
CA SER A 218 21.25 11.18 5.27
C SER A 218 20.16 10.25 4.72
N MET A 219 20.19 8.97 5.09
CA MET A 219 19.14 8.03 4.70
C MET A 219 17.84 8.33 5.43
N LEU A 220 17.88 8.59 6.75
CA LEU A 220 16.68 8.99 7.51
C LEU A 220 16.05 10.27 6.96
N GLU A 221 16.88 11.27 6.61
CA GLU A 221 16.42 12.50 5.93
C GLU A 221 15.69 12.18 4.63
N ALA A 222 16.28 11.37 3.75
CA ALA A 222 15.63 10.97 2.49
C ALA A 222 14.34 10.16 2.71
N LEU A 223 14.30 9.30 3.72
CA LEU A 223 13.13 8.49 4.09
C LEU A 223 12.03 9.29 4.78
N SER A 224 12.27 10.56 5.11
CA SER A 224 11.28 11.49 5.67
C SER A 224 10.36 12.11 4.60
N ALA A 225 10.64 11.93 3.31
CA ALA A 225 9.73 12.37 2.25
C ALA A 225 8.64 11.32 1.95
N VAL A 226 7.51 11.76 1.38
CA VAL A 226 6.49 10.85 0.83
C VAL A 226 7.03 10.18 -0.43
N ARG A 227 7.61 10.96 -1.35
CA ARG A 227 8.42 10.48 -2.46
C ARG A 227 9.88 10.41 -2.03
N VAL A 228 10.35 9.20 -1.77
CA VAL A 228 11.76 8.98 -1.41
C VAL A 228 12.62 9.00 -2.67
N GLN A 229 13.75 9.70 -2.61
CA GLN A 229 14.72 9.72 -3.69
C GLN A 229 16.16 9.73 -3.15
N THR A 230 16.94 8.74 -3.54
CA THR A 230 18.38 8.61 -3.28
C THR A 230 19.07 8.07 -4.54
N PRO A 231 20.41 7.95 -4.60
CA PRO A 231 21.08 7.47 -5.81
C PRO A 231 20.67 6.06 -6.28
N HIS A 232 20.29 5.16 -5.38
CA HIS A 232 20.02 3.74 -5.71
C HIS A 232 18.70 3.19 -5.15
N TYR A 233 17.99 3.99 -4.34
CA TYR A 233 16.79 3.58 -3.62
C TYR A 233 15.77 4.71 -3.58
N GLY A 234 14.49 4.38 -3.71
CA GLY A 234 13.43 5.36 -3.54
C GLY A 234 12.10 4.89 -4.10
N THR A 235 11.16 5.80 -4.25
CA THR A 235 9.84 5.52 -4.82
C THR A 235 9.99 5.06 -6.27
N ARG A 236 9.49 3.85 -6.55
CA ARG A 236 9.52 3.23 -7.88
C ARG A 236 8.15 3.08 -8.50
N THR A 237 7.13 2.95 -7.66
CA THR A 237 5.77 2.70 -8.09
C THR A 237 4.84 3.55 -7.24
N ASN A 238 3.97 4.32 -7.90
CA ASN A 238 2.77 4.89 -7.29
C ASN A 238 1.58 4.05 -7.73
N THR A 239 0.69 3.69 -6.82
CA THR A 239 -0.54 2.96 -7.14
C THR A 239 -1.73 3.67 -6.52
N ILE A 240 -2.75 3.96 -7.34
CA ILE A 240 -4.05 4.44 -6.92
C ILE A 240 -5.09 3.35 -7.19
N ILE A 241 -5.92 3.03 -6.19
CA ILE A 241 -7.06 2.13 -6.32
C ILE A 241 -8.30 2.86 -5.82
N LEU A 242 -9.26 3.03 -6.72
CA LEU A 242 -10.58 3.57 -6.41
C LEU A 242 -11.62 2.46 -6.60
N ILE A 243 -12.53 2.32 -5.64
CA ILE A 243 -13.71 1.45 -5.76
C ILE A 243 -14.92 2.34 -5.51
N ASP A 244 -15.75 2.56 -6.53
CA ASP A 244 -16.94 3.39 -6.41
C ASP A 244 -18.14 2.64 -5.78
N GLY A 245 -19.24 3.36 -5.53
CA GLY A 245 -20.47 2.77 -5.01
C GLY A 245 -21.14 1.75 -5.94
N ASP A 246 -20.83 1.77 -7.25
CA ASP A 246 -21.36 0.88 -8.29
C ASP A 246 -20.43 -0.32 -8.56
N GLU A 247 -19.44 -0.52 -7.70
CA GLU A 247 -18.46 -1.61 -7.72
C GLU A 247 -17.49 -1.56 -8.92
N ASN A 248 -17.35 -0.40 -9.55
CA ASN A 248 -16.31 -0.18 -10.55
C ASN A 248 -14.99 0.11 -9.85
N VAL A 249 -13.95 -0.56 -10.31
CA VAL A 249 -12.57 -0.40 -9.86
C VAL A 249 -11.81 0.39 -10.91
N THR A 250 -11.18 1.48 -10.47
CA THR A 250 -10.13 2.17 -11.22
C THR A 250 -8.81 1.88 -10.54
N PHE A 251 -7.89 1.23 -11.24
CA PHE A 251 -6.54 0.94 -10.79
C PHE A 251 -5.56 1.67 -11.69
N THR A 252 -4.83 2.64 -11.15
CA THR A 252 -3.80 3.40 -11.87
C THR A 252 -2.46 3.14 -11.23
N GLU A 253 -1.49 2.69 -12.03
CA GLU A 253 -0.12 2.47 -11.58
C GLU A 253 0.86 3.28 -12.43
N ARG A 254 1.70 4.06 -11.74
CA ARG A 254 2.80 4.81 -12.33
C ARG A 254 4.12 4.17 -11.91
N ASN A 255 4.89 3.65 -12.86
CA ASN A 255 6.16 2.96 -12.61
C ASN A 255 7.35 3.71 -13.20
N MET A 256 8.45 3.72 -12.47
CA MET A 256 9.74 4.22 -12.95
C MET A 256 10.31 3.26 -14.02
N LEU A 257 10.77 3.82 -15.13
CA LEU A 257 11.40 3.08 -16.23
C LEU A 257 12.93 3.13 -16.12
N ASP A 258 13.59 2.04 -16.49
CA ASP A 258 15.05 1.98 -16.70
C ASP A 258 15.92 2.50 -15.54
N CYS A 259 15.43 2.37 -14.30
CA CYS A 259 16.09 2.94 -13.11
C CYS A 259 16.30 4.48 -13.18
N ASP A 260 15.51 5.18 -13.99
CA ASP A 260 15.62 6.62 -14.23
C ASP A 260 14.47 7.36 -13.53
N THR A 261 14.81 8.11 -12.48
CA THR A 261 13.84 8.86 -11.66
C THR A 261 13.05 9.94 -12.43
N SER A 262 13.46 10.27 -13.66
CA SER A 262 12.77 11.20 -14.55
C SER A 262 11.79 10.52 -15.51
N LYS A 263 11.92 9.21 -15.74
CA LYS A 263 11.11 8.46 -16.71
C LYS A 263 10.09 7.58 -16.01
N TRP A 264 8.83 7.79 -16.36
CA TRP A 264 7.71 7.07 -15.77
C TRP A 264 6.74 6.64 -16.86
N ASN A 265 6.17 5.45 -16.68
CA ASN A 265 5.01 5.00 -17.44
C ASN A 265 3.80 4.90 -16.53
N THR A 266 2.63 5.36 -17.00
CA THR A 266 1.37 5.24 -16.28
C THR A 266 0.45 4.29 -17.04
N ASN A 267 -0.04 3.26 -16.36
CA ASN A 267 -1.04 2.35 -16.87
C ASN A 267 -2.29 2.43 -15.99
N SER A 268 -3.46 2.43 -16.61
CA SER A 268 -4.75 2.42 -15.92
C SER A 268 -5.59 1.25 -16.38
N PHE A 269 -6.26 0.60 -15.42
CA PHE A 269 -7.15 -0.52 -15.63
C PHE A 269 -8.50 -0.20 -15.02
N GLN A 270 -9.57 -0.57 -15.72
CA GLN A 270 -10.93 -0.44 -15.24
C GLN A 270 -11.64 -1.78 -15.34
N PHE A 271 -12.32 -2.18 -14.27
CA PHE A 271 -13.13 -3.39 -14.26
C PHE A 271 -14.20 -3.31 -13.17
N LYS A 272 -15.24 -4.12 -13.31
CA LYS A 272 -16.28 -4.27 -12.28
C LYS A 272 -15.97 -5.45 -11.38
N LEU A 273 -16.22 -5.31 -10.08
CA LEU A 273 -16.15 -6.43 -9.14
C LEU A 273 -17.15 -7.52 -9.53
N GLN A 274 -16.74 -8.78 -9.37
CA GLN A 274 -17.52 -9.98 -9.63
C GLN A 274 -18.03 -10.50 -8.29
N SER A 275 -19.36 -10.52 -8.15
CA SER A 275 -20.06 -11.03 -6.96
C SER A 275 -19.95 -12.54 -6.81
#